data_AF-A0A426YIT7-F1
#
_entry.id   AF-A0A426YIT7-F1
#
_cell.length_a   1.000
_cell.length_b   1.000
_cell.length_c   1.000
_cell.angle_alpha   90.00
_cell.angle_beta   90.00
_cell.angle_gamma   90.00
#
_symmetry.space_group_name_H-M   'P 1'
#
loop_
_entity.id
_entity.type
_entity.pdbx_description
1 polymer ?
#
loop_
_entity_poly.entity_id
_entity_poly.type
_entity_poly.pdbx_seq_one_letter_code
_entity_poly.pdbx_strand_id
1 'polypeptide(L)'
;MRTAALPKFRKLYGVIEEDLQADEIIEVHLVNNYNTYSFGGKKKLVLTTKNWLGAKNDFLGIAYMATGGFCIFLSILFVLIHVKNPRPHGDPTYSYGNRKSTSS
;
A
#
# COMPACT_ATOMS: atom_id res chain seq x y z
N MET A 1 -15.94 -0.28 23.52
CA MET A 1 -15.94 0.64 22.35
C MET A 1 -14.58 0.59 21.67
N ARG A 2 -14.51 0.45 20.34
CA ARG A 2 -13.25 0.51 19.58
C ARG A 2 -12.99 1.94 19.12
N THR A 3 -11.99 2.62 19.67
CA THR A 3 -11.59 3.98 19.25
C THR A 3 -10.92 3.95 17.88
N ALA A 4 -10.91 5.08 17.17
CA ALA A 4 -10.21 5.22 15.90
C ALA A 4 -8.80 5.77 16.10
N ALA A 5 -7.84 5.33 15.29
CA ALA A 5 -6.46 5.78 15.38
C ALA A 5 -6.21 7.15 14.69
N LEU A 6 -7.09 7.53 13.76
CA LEU A 6 -6.97 8.78 12.98
C LEU A 6 -8.19 9.67 13.20
N PRO A 7 -8.04 11.01 13.07
CA PRO A 7 -9.16 11.96 13.21
C PRO A 7 -10.22 11.80 12.10
N LYS A 8 -9.81 11.34 10.92
CA LYS A 8 -10.72 10.95 9.84
C LYS A 8 -10.93 9.44 9.89
N PHE A 9 -12.10 9.02 10.37
CA PHE A 9 -12.43 7.62 10.50
C PHE A 9 -13.81 7.32 9.94
N ARG A 10 -14.06 6.03 9.67
CA ARG A 10 -15.36 5.50 9.29
C ARG A 10 -15.79 4.49 10.34
N LYS A 11 -17.09 4.46 10.65
CA LYS A 11 -17.71 3.44 11.49
C LYS A 11 -18.84 2.82 10.70
N LEU A 12 -18.96 1.50 10.81
CA LEU A 12 -20.08 0.78 10.24
C LEU A 12 -21.35 1.19 11.00
N TYR A 13 -22.35 1.67 10.28
CA TYR A 13 -23.67 1.97 10.82
C TYR A 13 -24.64 0.80 10.63
N GLY A 14 -24.62 0.20 9.44
CA GLY A 14 -25.42 -0.98 9.09
C GLY A 14 -24.88 -1.63 7.82
N VAL A 15 -25.38 -2.83 7.52
CA VAL A 15 -25.09 -3.60 6.31
C VAL A 15 -26.44 -3.89 5.64
N ILE A 16 -26.48 -3.72 4.32
CA ILE A 16 -27.60 -4.19 3.50
C ILE A 16 -27.17 -5.56 2.98
N GLU A 17 -27.93 -6.60 3.30
CA GLU A 17 -27.61 -7.99 2.91
C GLU A 17 -28.20 -8.38 1.54
N GLU A 18 -28.97 -7.49 0.93
CA GLU A 18 -29.61 -7.67 -0.37
C GLU A 18 -28.82 -6.96 -1.47
N ASP A 19 -28.88 -7.51 -2.69
CA ASP A 19 -28.25 -6.92 -3.85
C ASP A 19 -29.11 -5.75 -4.37
N LEU A 20 -28.48 -4.56 -4.41
CA LEU A 20 -29.11 -3.35 -4.91
C LEU A 20 -28.96 -3.28 -6.44
N GLN A 21 -30.05 -2.96 -7.14
CA GLN A 21 -30.02 -2.78 -8.59
C GLN A 21 -29.51 -1.39 -8.98
N ALA A 22 -29.02 -1.27 -10.22
CA ALA A 22 -28.71 0.04 -10.78
C ALA A 22 -30.00 0.88 -10.84
N ASP A 23 -29.88 2.17 -10.48
CA ASP A 23 -30.97 3.14 -10.42
C ASP A 23 -32.03 2.92 -9.32
N GLU A 24 -31.76 2.03 -8.37
CA GLU A 24 -32.61 1.88 -7.18
C GLU A 24 -32.49 3.11 -6.25
N ILE A 25 -33.63 3.65 -5.85
CA ILE A 25 -33.69 4.85 -4.99
C ILE A 25 -33.65 4.42 -3.52
N ILE A 26 -32.56 4.78 -2.84
CA ILE A 26 -32.39 4.54 -1.41
C ILE A 26 -32.66 5.84 -0.66
N GLU A 27 -33.73 5.88 0.12
CA GLU A 27 -34.03 7.01 1.00
C GLU A 27 -33.43 6.78 2.39
N VAL A 28 -32.63 7.74 2.86
CA VAL A 28 -31.96 7.68 4.16
C VAL A 28 -32.44 8.82 5.04
N HIS A 29 -33.29 8.52 6.02
CA HIS A 29 -33.71 9.47 7.03
C HIS A 29 -32.65 9.59 8.13
N LEU A 30 -32.03 10.77 8.26
CA LEU A 30 -30.97 11.02 9.22
C LEU A 30 -31.39 12.08 10.26
N VAL A 31 -31.33 11.71 11.54
CA VAL A 31 -31.56 12.64 12.66
C VAL A 31 -30.21 13.03 13.27
N ASN A 32 -29.91 14.34 13.34
CA ASN A 32 -28.64 14.82 13.86
C ASN A 32 -28.67 15.06 15.38
N ASN A 33 -28.44 13.98 16.15
CA ASN A 33 -28.39 14.06 17.63
C ASN A 33 -27.03 14.46 18.21
N TYR A 34 -26.02 14.74 17.38
CA TYR A 34 -24.66 15.01 17.86
C TYR A 34 -24.02 16.18 17.13
N ASN A 35 -24.03 17.38 17.71
CA ASN A 35 -23.57 18.56 17.00
C ASN A 35 -22.04 18.63 16.91
N THR A 36 -21.50 18.66 15.69
CA THR A 36 -20.05 18.78 15.44
C THR A 36 -19.58 20.23 15.22
N TYR A 37 -20.52 21.19 15.28
CA TYR A 37 -20.25 22.60 14.97
C TYR A 37 -19.26 23.26 15.94
N SER A 38 -19.29 22.88 17.21
CA SER A 38 -18.43 23.47 18.26
C SER A 38 -16.94 23.18 18.09
N PHE A 39 -16.60 22.10 17.38
CA PHE A 39 -15.21 21.68 17.13
C PHE A 39 -14.88 21.57 15.63
N GLY A 40 -15.72 22.15 14.76
CA GLY A 40 -15.50 22.19 13.31
C GLY A 40 -15.50 20.83 12.62
N GLY A 41 -16.09 19.79 13.24
CA GLY A 41 -16.13 18.45 12.70
C GLY A 41 -17.11 18.32 11.52
N LYS A 42 -16.75 17.51 10.52
CA LYS A 42 -17.62 17.18 9.38
C LYS A 42 -18.13 15.75 9.51
N LYS A 43 -19.43 15.55 9.27
CA LYS A 43 -20.06 14.23 9.19
C LYS A 43 -20.54 13.94 7.79
N LYS A 44 -20.44 12.70 7.36
CA LYS A 44 -20.92 12.22 6.06
C LYS A 44 -21.38 10.78 6.21
N LEU A 45 -22.51 10.45 5.58
CA LEU A 45 -22.91 9.07 5.35
C LEU A 45 -22.28 8.61 4.03
N VAL A 46 -21.71 7.40 4.02
CA VAL A 46 -21.07 6.85 2.83
C VAL A 46 -21.55 5.43 2.65
N LEU A 47 -22.22 5.16 1.54
CA LEU A 47 -22.58 3.81 1.11
C LEU A 47 -21.42 3.23 0.30
N THR A 48 -20.97 2.03 0.66
CA THR A 48 -19.88 1.33 -0.04
C THR A 48 -20.14 -0.17 -0.04
N THR A 49 -19.78 -0.83 -1.13
CA THR A 49 -19.71 -2.29 -1.18
C THR A 49 -18.48 -2.81 -0.42
N LYS A 50 -18.61 -4.01 0.15
CA LYS A 50 -17.52 -4.66 0.87
C LYS A 50 -16.74 -5.55 -0.10
N ASN A 51 -15.48 -5.20 -0.36
CA ASN A 51 -14.56 -6.07 -1.09
C ASN A 51 -13.68 -6.85 -0.10
N TRP A 52 -13.07 -7.95 -0.56
CA TRP A 52 -12.12 -8.75 0.23
C TRP A 52 -10.96 -7.90 0.80
N LEU A 53 -10.43 -6.97 0.00
CA LEU A 53 -9.37 -6.03 0.42
C LEU A 53 -9.87 -4.88 1.32
N GLY A 54 -11.18 -4.81 1.59
CA GLY A 54 -11.82 -3.73 2.32
C GLY A 54 -12.39 -2.63 1.43
N ALA A 55 -12.46 -1.42 1.95
CA ALA A 55 -12.93 -0.26 1.20
C ALA A 55 -11.93 0.14 0.10
N LYS A 56 -12.41 0.81 -0.95
CA LYS A 56 -11.57 1.30 -2.06
C LYS A 56 -10.32 2.01 -1.52
N ASN A 57 -9.15 1.44 -1.80
CA ASN A 57 -7.85 1.99 -1.46
C ASN A 57 -6.79 1.64 -2.52
N ASP A 58 -6.50 2.59 -3.40
CA ASP A 58 -5.57 2.41 -4.52
C ASP A 58 -4.10 2.43 -4.07
N PHE A 59 -3.83 2.87 -2.83
CA PHE A 59 -2.47 3.00 -2.28
C PHE A 59 -1.70 1.67 -2.31
N LEU A 60 -2.37 0.57 -1.92
CA LEU A 60 -1.71 -0.72 -1.82
C LEU A 60 -1.30 -1.26 -3.20
N GLY A 61 -2.16 -1.08 -4.22
CA GLY A 61 -1.84 -1.46 -5.59
C GLY A 61 -0.69 -0.65 -6.16
N ILE A 62 -0.70 0.67 -5.95
CA ILE A 62 0.39 1.56 -6.40
C ILE A 62 1.71 1.19 -5.70
N ALA A 63 1.69 0.92 -4.39
CA ALA A 63 2.87 0.52 -3.64
C ALA A 63 3.48 -0.77 -4.21
N TYR A 64 2.68 -1.80 -4.49
CA TYR A 64 3.18 -3.03 -5.09
C TYR A 64 3.73 -2.84 -6.50
N MET A 65 3.05 -2.04 -7.34
CA MET A 65 3.55 -1.74 -8.69
C MET A 65 4.87 -0.99 -8.65
N ALA A 66 5.01 -0.01 -7.75
CA ALA A 66 6.25 0.76 -7.59
C ALA A 66 7.40 -0.13 -7.10
N THR A 67 7.17 -0.95 -6.07
CA THR A 67 8.20 -1.86 -5.55
C THR A 67 8.60 -2.93 -6.57
N GLY A 68 7.63 -3.49 -7.30
CA GLY A 68 7.89 -4.45 -8.38
C GLY A 68 8.70 -3.85 -9.52
N GLY A 69 8.31 -2.66 -10.00
CA GLY A 69 9.05 -1.93 -11.03
C GLY A 69 10.48 -1.58 -10.61
N PHE A 70 10.66 -1.16 -9.35
CA PHE A 70 11.98 -0.88 -8.79
C PHE A 70 12.86 -2.14 -8.72
N CYS A 71 12.31 -3.28 -8.31
CA CYS A 71 13.04 -4.55 -8.26
C CYS A 71 13.49 -5.02 -9.64
N ILE A 72 12.61 -4.93 -10.65
CA ILE A 72 12.93 -5.28 -12.04
C ILE A 72 14.04 -4.37 -12.59
N PHE A 73 13.94 -3.06 -12.33
CA PHE A 73 14.96 -2.11 -12.74
C PHE A 73 16.34 -2.45 -12.16
N LEU A 74 16.41 -2.73 -10.84
CA LEU A 74 17.65 -3.15 -10.20
C LEU A 74 18.18 -4.48 -10.74
N SER A 75 17.29 -5.45 -11.00
CA SER A 75 17.68 -6.73 -11.59
C SER A 75 18.36 -6.56 -12.94
N ILE A 76 17.78 -5.76 -13.85
CA ILE A 76 18.36 -5.46 -15.16
C ILE A 76 19.71 -4.76 -14.99
N LEU A 77 19.80 -3.79 -14.09
CA LEU A 77 21.04 -3.05 -13.82
C LEU A 77 22.15 -3.98 -13.34
N PHE A 78 21.87 -4.89 -12.41
CA PHE A 78 22.87 -5.85 -11.94
C PHE A 78 23.27 -6.87 -13.01
N VAL A 79 22.32 -7.33 -13.84
CA VAL A 79 22.63 -8.21 -14.98
C VAL A 79 23.57 -7.51 -15.96
N LEU A 80 23.31 -6.24 -16.30
CA LEU A 80 24.17 -5.47 -17.19
C LEU A 80 25.59 -5.29 -16.62
N ILE A 81 25.71 -4.99 -15.32
CA ILE A 81 27.01 -4.88 -14.65
C ILE A 81 27.74 -6.23 -14.68
N HIS A 82 27.05 -7.33 -14.41
CA HIS A 82 27.64 -8.65 -14.37
C HIS A 82 28.15 -9.12 -15.74
N VAL A 83 27.40 -8.82 -16.81
CA VAL A 83 27.81 -9.11 -18.19
C VAL A 83 28.99 -8.24 -18.62
N LYS A 84 29.01 -6.96 -18.24
CA LYS A 84 30.10 -6.04 -18.60
C LYS A 84 31.40 -6.31 -17.84
N ASN A 85 31.29 -6.66 -16.56
CA ASN A 85 32.43 -6.95 -15.68
C ASN A 85 32.28 -8.36 -15.08
N PRO A 86 32.47 -9.42 -15.89
CA PRO A 86 32.40 -10.78 -15.39
C PRO A 86 33.55 -11.00 -14.41
N ARG A 87 33.23 -11.11 -13.12
CA ARG A 87 34.20 -11.49 -12.09
C ARG A 87 34.18 -13.01 -11.96
N PRO A 88 35.34 -13.69 -11.95
CA PRO A 88 35.39 -15.12 -11.69
C PRO A 88 34.83 -15.41 -10.30
N HIS A 89 33.91 -16.38 -10.20
CA HIS A 89 33.37 -16.81 -8.92
C HIS A 89 34.46 -17.53 -8.13
N GLY A 90 34.74 -17.09 -6.89
CA GLY A 90 35.68 -17.77 -5.99
C GLY A 90 37.16 -17.47 -6.21
N ASP A 91 37.51 -16.38 -6.90
CA ASP A 91 38.91 -16.01 -7.13
C ASP A 91 39.61 -15.59 -5.81
N PRO A 92 40.64 -16.33 -5.33
CA PRO A 92 41.29 -16.06 -4.06
C PRO A 92 42.18 -14.80 -4.09
N THR A 93 42.43 -14.21 -5.26
CA THR A 93 43.22 -12.98 -5.41
C THR A 93 42.55 -11.76 -4.75
N TYR A 94 41.22 -11.77 -4.60
CA TYR A 94 40.49 -10.69 -3.92
C TYR A 94 40.44 -10.85 -2.40
N SER A 95 40.93 -11.97 -1.85
CA SER A 95 41.06 -12.18 -0.41
C SER A 95 42.09 -11.21 0.19
N TYR A 96 41.73 -10.59 1.31
CA TYR A 96 42.56 -9.58 1.98
C TYR A 96 43.98 -10.09 2.30
N GLY A 97 44.14 -11.38 2.58
CA GLY A 97 45.44 -12.02 2.82
C GLY A 97 46.34 -12.13 1.58
N ASN A 98 45.76 -12.42 0.40
CA ASN A 98 46.51 -12.64 -0.83
C ASN A 98 46.88 -11.35 -1.57
N ARG A 99 46.14 -10.25 -1.37
CA ARG A 99 46.48 -8.95 -1.98
C ARG A 99 47.82 -8.38 -1.52
N LYS A 100 48.28 -8.75 -0.32
CA LYS A 100 49.55 -8.25 0.23
C LYS A 100 50.78 -8.95 -0.36
N SER A 101 50.65 -10.16 -0.91
CA SER A 101 51.80 -10.89 -1.47
C SER A 101 52.10 -10.51 -2.92
N THR A 102 51.15 -9.92 -3.64
CA THR A 102 51.30 -9.50 -5.05
C THR A 102 51.80 -8.06 -5.22
N SER A 103 51.93 -7.30 -4.13
CA SER A 103 52.41 -5.91 -4.14
C SER A 103 53.84 -5.74 -3.60
N SER A 104 54.64 -6.81 -3.61
CA SER A 104 56.08 -6.80 -3.30
C SER A 104 56.90 -7.23 -4.50
#